data_AF-A0A6B1F688-F1
#
_entry.id   AF-A0A6B1F688-F1
#
_cell.length_a   1.000
_cell.length_b   1.000
_cell.length_c   1.000
_cell.angle_alpha   90.00
_cell.angle_beta   90.00
_cell.angle_gamma   90.00
#
_symmetry.space_group_name_H-M   'P 1'
#
loop_
_entity.id
_entity.type
_entity.pdbx_description
1 polymer ?
#
loop_
_entity_poly.entity_id
_entity_poly.type
_entity_poly.pdbx_seq_one_letter_code
_entity_poly.pdbx_strand_id
1 'polypeptide(L)'
;LLEIADKFGNEEDARKWIESKRWKNGPHCPHCGSYNVQSDINHKTMTHRCRDCPKRPMFTVKVGTVMEGSKLKFRVWAIGLYLYTTNIKGISSMRLHRELGIGQKAAWHLLHRIRKAAEKNTPIFGGEVEVDETFIGGKRKNMPNSKRKEMTGRGAVGKAVVAGMKNRDTNKITAQVVQKTDAKTLQGFVEDNTEEETMVYTDDAKAYVGLDRPHETVCHSVGEYVKAQAHTNGIESFWALMKRGYTGTYHKMSPKHLSRYVNEFGERYNNRPLDTIEQMEEIVKAMPGKRLTYQNLIADNGLDSGARRV
;
A
#
# COMPACT_ATOMS: atom_id res chain seq x y z
N LEU A 1 16.09 -0.33 -16.42
CA LEU A 1 16.81 0.92 -16.06
C LEU A 1 17.07 1.81 -17.27
N LEU A 2 17.74 1.33 -18.32
CA LEU A 2 18.01 2.11 -19.54
C LEU A 2 16.71 2.64 -20.16
N GLU A 3 15.72 1.77 -20.36
CA GLU A 3 14.39 2.16 -20.87
C GLU A 3 13.75 3.32 -20.09
N ILE A 4 13.88 3.33 -18.76
CA ILE A 4 13.30 4.36 -17.88
C ILE A 4 14.10 5.65 -17.94
N ALA A 5 15.43 5.55 -18.09
CA ALA A 5 16.29 6.70 -18.28
C ALA A 5 16.00 7.40 -19.61
N ASP A 6 15.76 6.63 -20.68
CA ASP A 6 15.40 7.16 -21.99
C ASP A 6 13.99 7.75 -21.97
N LYS A 7 13.02 7.02 -21.41
CA LYS A 7 11.62 7.45 -21.32
C LYS A 7 11.42 8.72 -20.48
N PHE A 8 12.23 8.90 -19.45
CA PHE A 8 12.19 10.05 -18.55
C PHE A 8 13.51 10.82 -18.59
N GLY A 9 14.04 11.04 -19.80
CA GLY A 9 15.31 11.74 -20.01
C GLY A 9 15.28 13.17 -19.48
N ASN A 10 14.14 13.85 -19.64
CA ASN A 10 13.93 15.21 -19.15
C ASN A 10 12.61 15.38 -18.38
N GLU A 11 12.40 16.58 -17.85
CA GLU A 11 11.22 16.91 -17.02
C GLU A 11 9.91 16.94 -17.83
N GLU A 12 9.99 17.33 -19.10
CA GLU A 12 8.85 17.47 -20.00
C GLU A 12 8.28 16.10 -20.39
N ASP A 13 9.16 15.12 -20.68
CA ASP A 13 8.73 13.76 -21.02
C ASP A 13 8.04 13.08 -19.83
N ALA A 14 8.60 13.25 -18.63
CA ALA A 14 7.98 12.75 -17.39
C ALA A 14 6.61 13.41 -17.14
N ARG A 15 6.49 14.71 -17.38
CA ARG A 15 5.21 15.44 -17.27
C ARG A 15 4.18 14.91 -18.25
N LYS A 16 4.52 14.87 -19.55
CA LYS A 16 3.62 14.41 -20.63
C LYS A 16 3.19 12.97 -20.42
N TRP A 17 4.09 12.10 -19.94
CA TRP A 17 3.73 10.74 -19.59
C TRP A 17 2.69 10.71 -18.46
N ILE A 18 2.91 11.41 -17.35
CA ILE A 18 1.93 11.47 -16.24
C ILE A 18 0.58 12.05 -16.71
N GLU A 19 0.61 13.10 -17.54
CA GLU A 19 -0.59 13.70 -18.14
C GLU A 19 -1.35 12.70 -19.00
N SER A 20 -0.68 11.96 -19.87
CA SER A 20 -1.31 10.96 -20.75
C SER A 20 -2.03 9.86 -19.95
N LYS A 21 -1.49 9.49 -18.78
CA LYS A 21 -2.06 8.42 -17.94
C LYS A 21 -3.18 8.93 -17.06
N ARG A 22 -3.09 10.16 -16.57
CA ARG A 22 -4.17 10.79 -15.79
C ARG A 22 -5.36 11.19 -16.68
N TRP A 23 -5.09 11.69 -17.87
CA TRP A 23 -6.07 12.34 -18.74
C TRP A 23 -6.14 11.66 -20.11
N LYS A 24 -6.61 10.40 -20.11
CA LYS A 24 -6.78 9.60 -21.33
C LYS A 24 -7.63 10.31 -22.41
N ASN A 25 -8.64 11.06 -21.98
CA ASN A 25 -9.58 11.78 -22.85
C ASN A 25 -9.29 13.29 -22.91
N GLY A 26 -8.05 13.69 -22.63
CA GLY A 26 -7.64 15.09 -22.59
C GLY A 26 -7.80 15.76 -21.21
N PRO A 27 -7.10 16.88 -20.98
CA PRO A 27 -7.11 17.57 -19.69
C PRO A 27 -8.49 18.13 -19.35
N HIS A 28 -8.92 17.91 -18.12
CA HIS A 28 -10.11 18.55 -17.55
C HIS A 28 -9.75 19.29 -16.27
N CYS A 29 -10.49 20.36 -15.99
CA CYS A 29 -10.26 21.19 -14.82
C CYS A 29 -10.55 20.42 -13.53
N PRO A 30 -9.60 20.32 -12.57
CA PRO A 30 -9.83 19.64 -11.29
C PRO A 30 -10.76 20.43 -10.35
N HIS A 31 -11.19 21.63 -10.73
CA HIS A 31 -12.06 22.49 -9.91
C HIS A 31 -13.52 22.47 -10.37
N CYS A 32 -13.76 22.58 -11.68
CA CYS A 32 -15.12 22.61 -12.26
C CYS A 32 -15.43 21.43 -13.21
N GLY A 33 -14.49 20.51 -13.45
CA GLY A 33 -14.69 19.36 -14.34
C GLY A 33 -14.72 19.68 -15.84
N SER A 34 -14.70 20.96 -16.23
CA SER A 34 -14.74 21.37 -17.65
C SER A 34 -13.53 20.88 -18.45
N TYR A 35 -13.79 20.49 -19.69
CA TYR A 35 -12.80 20.16 -20.73
C TYR A 35 -12.37 21.38 -21.56
N ASN A 36 -12.94 22.56 -21.30
CA ASN A 36 -12.55 23.82 -21.95
C ASN A 36 -11.22 24.33 -21.36
N VAL A 37 -10.15 23.59 -21.64
CA VAL A 37 -8.82 23.75 -21.07
C VAL A 37 -7.83 24.09 -22.18
N GLN A 38 -7.10 25.18 -21.99
CA GLN A 38 -5.91 25.50 -22.76
C GLN A 38 -4.70 24.83 -22.10
N SER A 39 -3.98 24.00 -22.84
CA SER A 39 -2.76 23.30 -22.40
C SER A 39 -1.50 24.04 -22.84
N ASP A 40 -0.35 23.63 -22.29
CA ASP A 40 1.01 24.13 -22.57
C ASP A 40 1.12 25.66 -22.55
N ILE A 41 0.38 26.28 -21.62
CA ILE A 41 0.44 27.72 -21.45
C ILE A 41 1.82 28.14 -20.97
N ASN A 42 2.32 29.26 -21.48
CA ASN A 42 3.57 29.84 -21.03
C ASN A 42 3.37 30.51 -19.65
N HIS A 43 3.44 29.70 -18.59
CA HIS A 43 3.35 30.17 -17.21
C HIS A 43 4.39 29.47 -16.33
N LYS A 44 4.98 30.23 -15.39
CA LYS A 44 6.16 29.83 -14.60
C LYS A 44 6.02 28.49 -13.88
N THR A 45 4.81 28.12 -13.46
CA THR A 45 4.56 26.93 -12.62
C THR A 45 3.32 26.13 -12.99
N MET A 46 2.52 26.58 -13.96
CA MET A 46 1.21 25.98 -14.29
C MET A 46 1.16 25.72 -15.78
N THR A 47 0.68 24.56 -16.19
CA THR A 47 0.72 24.12 -17.59
C THR A 47 -0.66 24.18 -18.25
N HIS A 48 -1.73 24.36 -17.47
CA HIS A 48 -3.11 24.32 -17.95
C HIS A 48 -3.93 25.48 -17.42
N ARG A 49 -4.82 26.01 -18.28
CA ARG A 49 -5.78 27.07 -17.95
C ARG A 49 -7.19 26.65 -18.34
N CYS A 50 -8.07 26.50 -17.37
CA CYS A 50 -9.51 26.36 -17.60
C CYS A 50 -10.12 27.71 -17.96
N ARG A 51 -10.95 27.73 -19.01
CA ARG A 51 -11.68 28.92 -19.46
C ARG A 51 -13.01 29.14 -18.73
N ASP A 52 -13.54 28.10 -18.09
CA ASP A 52 -14.84 28.14 -17.41
C ASP A 52 -14.71 28.37 -15.88
N CYS A 53 -13.48 28.46 -15.37
CA CYS A 53 -13.18 28.60 -13.94
C CYS A 53 -12.49 29.96 -13.65
N PRO A 54 -13.19 31.12 -13.71
CA PRO A 54 -12.55 32.43 -13.65
C PRO A 54 -11.82 32.71 -12.32
N LYS A 55 -12.27 32.12 -11.21
CA LYS A 55 -11.66 32.31 -9.88
C LYS A 55 -10.38 31.50 -9.66
N ARG A 56 -10.26 30.33 -10.29
CA ARG A 56 -9.10 29.42 -10.17
C ARG A 56 -8.81 28.75 -11.52
N PRO A 57 -8.42 29.53 -12.54
CA PRO A 57 -8.32 29.01 -13.90
C PRO A 57 -7.06 28.16 -14.10
N MET A 58 -5.99 28.41 -13.35
CA MET A 58 -4.68 27.79 -13.58
C MET A 58 -4.48 26.52 -12.78
N PHE A 59 -3.97 25.46 -13.41
CA PHE A 59 -3.63 24.21 -12.74
C PHE A 59 -2.52 23.43 -13.46
N THR A 60 -2.12 22.31 -12.86
CA THR A 60 -1.23 21.30 -13.47
C THR A 60 -1.82 19.91 -13.25
N VAL A 61 -1.21 18.91 -13.88
CA VAL A 61 -1.47 17.49 -13.62
C VAL A 61 -1.24 17.07 -12.16
N LYS A 62 -0.64 17.92 -11.30
CA LYS A 62 -0.51 17.66 -9.87
C LYS A 62 -1.77 18.02 -9.06
N VAL A 63 -2.60 18.94 -9.54
CA VAL A 63 -3.73 19.48 -8.77
C VAL A 63 -4.82 18.41 -8.64
N GLY A 64 -5.33 18.20 -7.43
CA GLY A 64 -6.33 17.17 -7.12
C GLY A 64 -5.74 15.75 -6.98
N THR A 65 -4.42 15.60 -6.90
CA THR A 65 -3.77 14.27 -6.82
C THR A 65 -2.88 14.13 -5.59
N VAL A 66 -2.34 12.92 -5.39
CA VAL A 66 -1.24 12.74 -4.43
C VAL A 66 -0.04 13.61 -4.73
N MET A 67 0.12 14.27 -5.88
CA MET A 67 1.26 15.16 -6.20
C MET A 67 1.02 16.63 -5.84
N GLU A 68 -0.20 17.00 -5.45
CA GLU A 68 -0.59 18.39 -5.20
C GLU A 68 0.28 19.05 -4.12
N GLY A 69 0.72 20.29 -4.36
CA GLY A 69 1.59 21.03 -3.45
C GLY A 69 3.03 20.48 -3.34
N SER A 70 3.39 19.47 -4.12
CA SER A 70 4.78 18.97 -4.18
C SER A 70 5.67 19.86 -5.04
N LYS A 71 6.78 20.32 -4.45
CA LYS A 71 7.87 20.99 -5.18
C LYS A 71 8.77 20.01 -5.94
N LEU A 72 8.58 18.69 -5.78
CA LEU A 72 9.36 17.69 -6.50
C LEU A 72 9.04 17.73 -7.99
N LYS A 73 10.10 17.61 -8.79
CA LYS A 73 10.07 17.51 -10.26
C LYS A 73 9.34 16.24 -10.71
N PHE A 74 8.66 16.27 -11.86
CA PHE A 74 7.97 15.12 -12.47
C PHE A 74 8.92 13.95 -12.70
N ARG A 75 10.16 14.21 -13.11
CA ARG A 75 11.18 13.17 -13.25
C ARG A 75 11.47 12.42 -11.93
N VAL A 76 11.46 13.14 -10.81
CA VAL A 76 11.62 12.54 -9.46
C VAL A 76 10.42 11.64 -9.12
N TRP A 77 9.21 12.04 -9.51
CA TRP A 77 8.03 11.18 -9.35
C TRP A 77 8.08 9.95 -10.23
N ALA A 78 8.43 10.09 -11.51
CA ALA A 78 8.51 8.97 -12.45
C ALA A 78 9.58 7.94 -12.04
N ILE A 79 10.80 8.40 -11.73
CA ILE A 79 11.87 7.50 -11.25
C ILE A 79 11.53 6.95 -9.86
N GLY A 80 10.90 7.75 -9.00
CA GLY A 80 10.43 7.30 -7.69
C GLY A 80 9.38 6.19 -7.78
N LEU A 81 8.46 6.27 -8.75
CA LEU A 81 7.49 5.21 -9.06
C LEU A 81 8.20 3.96 -9.58
N TYR A 82 9.14 4.10 -10.51
CA TYR A 82 9.95 2.97 -11.01
C TYR A 82 10.71 2.25 -9.88
N LEU A 83 11.40 3.01 -9.02
CA LEU A 83 12.12 2.43 -7.89
C LEU A 83 11.16 1.83 -6.86
N TYR A 84 9.98 2.43 -6.69
CA TYR A 84 8.93 1.83 -5.87
C TYR A 84 8.51 0.49 -6.47
N THR A 85 8.07 0.40 -7.72
CA THR A 85 7.51 -0.83 -8.30
C THR A 85 8.54 -1.95 -8.41
N THR A 86 9.76 -1.66 -8.89
CA THR A 86 10.79 -2.69 -9.13
C THR A 86 11.43 -3.29 -7.88
N ASN A 87 11.40 -2.59 -6.74
CA ASN A 87 11.96 -3.12 -5.50
C ASN A 87 10.91 -3.99 -4.78
N ILE A 88 10.80 -5.27 -5.18
CA ILE A 88 9.76 -6.22 -4.71
C ILE A 88 9.62 -6.29 -3.18
N LYS A 89 10.73 -6.19 -2.43
CA LYS A 89 10.76 -6.21 -0.95
C LYS A 89 10.59 -4.82 -0.31
N GLY A 90 10.22 -3.83 -1.11
CA GLY A 90 10.20 -2.43 -0.72
C GLY A 90 11.51 -1.69 -0.96
N ILE A 91 11.42 -0.36 -0.95
CA ILE A 91 12.57 0.55 -0.93
C ILE A 91 12.52 1.46 0.31
N SER A 92 13.65 1.56 1.02
CA SER A 92 13.77 2.46 2.16
C SER A 92 13.89 3.91 1.71
N SER A 93 13.40 4.84 2.53
CA SER A 93 13.57 6.28 2.26
C SER A 93 15.06 6.69 2.23
N MET A 94 15.92 5.98 2.99
CA MET A 94 17.37 6.15 2.97
C MET A 94 17.97 5.83 1.62
N ARG A 95 17.57 4.71 1.00
CA ARG A 95 18.02 4.38 -0.34
C ARG A 95 17.45 5.36 -1.37
N LEU A 96 16.14 5.58 -1.33
CA LEU A 96 15.45 6.41 -2.33
C LEU A 96 16.01 7.83 -2.40
N HIS A 97 16.36 8.45 -1.27
CA HIS A 97 16.88 9.82 -1.28
C HIS A 97 18.26 9.92 -1.95
N ARG A 98 19.09 8.86 -1.85
CA ARG A 98 20.39 8.80 -2.50
C ARG A 98 20.23 8.62 -4.01
N GLU A 99 19.39 7.68 -4.41
CA GLU A 99 19.09 7.38 -5.82
C GLU A 99 18.48 8.59 -6.55
N LEU A 100 17.61 9.36 -5.88
CA LEU A 100 16.92 10.51 -6.47
C LEU A 100 17.63 11.86 -6.26
N GLY A 101 18.68 11.91 -5.45
CA GLY A 101 19.37 13.17 -5.12
C GLY A 101 18.49 14.19 -4.39
N ILE A 102 17.56 13.74 -3.55
CA ILE A 102 16.66 14.61 -2.77
C ILE A 102 16.90 14.45 -1.26
N GLY A 103 16.34 15.34 -0.45
CA GLY A 103 16.39 15.20 1.01
C GLY A 103 15.63 13.95 1.49
N GLN A 104 16.14 13.27 2.53
CA GLN A 104 15.54 12.05 3.08
C GLN A 104 14.07 12.25 3.49
N LYS A 105 13.74 13.39 4.12
CA LYS A 105 12.36 13.74 4.49
C LYS A 105 11.43 13.84 3.27
N ALA A 106 11.94 14.37 2.15
CA ALA A 106 11.20 14.45 0.90
C ALA A 106 11.00 13.07 0.27
N ALA A 107 12.02 12.21 0.29
CA ALA A 107 11.92 10.81 -0.16
C ALA A 107 10.93 10.00 0.69
N TRP A 108 10.93 10.19 2.01
CA TRP A 108 9.98 9.54 2.91
C TRP A 108 8.53 9.99 2.64
N HIS A 109 8.31 11.29 2.46
CA HIS A 109 6.97 11.81 2.11
C HIS A 109 6.54 11.34 0.72
N LEU A 110 7.44 11.33 -0.26
CA LEU A 110 7.20 10.80 -1.61
C LEU A 110 6.72 9.35 -1.54
N LEU A 111 7.42 8.47 -0.81
CA LEU A 111 7.01 7.08 -0.67
C LEU A 111 5.63 6.93 -0.03
N HIS A 112 5.31 7.71 1.01
CA HIS A 112 3.96 7.68 1.60
C HIS A 112 2.87 8.16 0.67
N ARG A 113 3.17 9.14 -0.19
CA ARG A 113 2.23 9.61 -1.22
C ARG A 113 2.02 8.55 -2.31
N ILE A 114 3.08 7.84 -2.71
CA ILE A 114 2.98 6.69 -3.63
C ILE A 114 2.16 5.57 -3.00
N ARG A 115 2.43 5.17 -1.75
CA ARG A 115 1.61 4.19 -1.01
C ARG A 115 0.14 4.59 -0.96
N LYS A 116 -0.12 5.88 -0.71
CA LYS A 116 -1.49 6.41 -0.68
C LYS A 116 -2.15 6.35 -2.06
N ALA A 117 -1.42 6.57 -3.16
CA ALA A 117 -1.93 6.37 -4.50
C ALA A 117 -2.25 4.89 -4.78
N ALA A 118 -1.34 3.99 -4.40
CA ALA A 118 -1.42 2.55 -4.59
C ALA A 118 -2.49 1.86 -3.71
N GLU A 119 -2.99 2.52 -2.67
CA GLU A 119 -4.09 2.04 -1.84
C GLU A 119 -5.34 1.80 -2.71
N LYS A 120 -5.72 0.54 -2.91
CA LYS A 120 -6.95 0.13 -3.60
C LYS A 120 -7.96 -0.39 -2.57
N ASN A 121 -9.24 -0.37 -2.92
CA ASN A 121 -10.24 -1.06 -2.14
C ASN A 121 -9.95 -2.56 -2.16
N THR A 122 -10.22 -3.23 -1.05
CA THR A 122 -10.16 -4.69 -1.00
C THR A 122 -11.18 -5.27 -1.98
N PRO A 123 -10.79 -6.17 -2.90
CA PRO A 123 -11.77 -6.92 -3.66
C PRO A 123 -12.57 -7.83 -2.71
N ILE A 124 -13.87 -7.97 -2.95
CA ILE A 124 -14.66 -9.05 -2.37
C ILE A 124 -14.26 -10.32 -3.13
N PHE A 125 -13.88 -11.37 -2.40
CA PHE A 125 -13.50 -12.64 -2.98
C PHE A 125 -14.70 -13.60 -3.01
N GLY A 126 -14.86 -14.29 -4.13
CA GLY A 126 -15.66 -15.52 -4.23
C GLY A 126 -14.78 -16.76 -4.35
N GLY A 127 -15.38 -17.93 -4.55
CA GLY A 127 -14.65 -19.19 -4.78
C GLY A 127 -13.95 -19.70 -3.52
N GLU A 128 -12.67 -20.07 -3.64
CA GLU A 128 -11.86 -20.59 -2.53
C GLU A 128 -10.83 -19.58 -2.02
N VAL A 129 -10.81 -19.36 -0.70
CA VAL A 129 -9.89 -18.43 -0.04
C VAL A 129 -9.17 -19.02 1.16
N GLU A 130 -7.88 -18.74 1.28
CA GLU A 130 -7.08 -19.01 2.47
C GLU A 130 -7.11 -17.78 3.38
N VAL A 131 -7.41 -17.93 4.66
CA VAL A 131 -7.40 -16.86 5.66
C VAL A 131 -6.44 -17.21 6.78
N ASP A 132 -5.61 -16.25 7.16
CA ASP A 132 -4.64 -16.39 8.24
C ASP A 132 -4.31 -15.01 8.83
N GLU A 133 -3.71 -14.99 10.01
CA GLU A 133 -3.24 -13.78 10.66
C GLU A 133 -1.75 -13.81 10.97
N THR A 134 -1.16 -12.62 11.08
CA THR A 134 0.23 -12.50 11.44
C THR A 134 0.51 -11.30 12.33
N PHE A 135 1.56 -11.42 13.14
CA PHE A 135 1.94 -10.39 14.10
C PHE A 135 3.15 -9.59 13.61
N ILE A 136 3.00 -8.27 13.54
CA ILE A 136 4.05 -7.33 13.14
C ILE A 136 4.45 -6.45 14.32
N GLY A 137 5.74 -6.49 14.65
CA GLY A 137 6.30 -5.69 15.73
C GLY A 137 7.67 -6.18 16.19
N GLY A 138 8.30 -5.41 17.06
CA GLY A 138 9.60 -5.75 17.64
C GLY A 138 9.55 -7.06 18.43
N LYS A 139 10.64 -7.83 18.37
CA LYS A 139 10.79 -9.01 19.25
C LYS A 139 10.86 -8.54 20.70
N ARG A 140 10.07 -9.15 21.60
CA ARG A 140 10.06 -8.82 23.03
C ARG A 140 11.44 -8.88 23.69
N LYS A 141 12.30 -9.80 23.24
CA LYS A 141 13.71 -9.92 23.69
C LYS A 141 14.60 -8.72 23.33
N ASN A 142 14.19 -7.91 22.36
CA ASN A 142 14.91 -6.70 21.94
C ASN A 142 14.31 -5.41 22.53
N MET A 143 13.23 -5.51 23.35
CA MET A 143 12.63 -4.35 24.01
C MET A 143 13.41 -3.98 25.29
N PRO A 144 13.49 -2.69 25.67
CA PRO A 144 14.04 -2.26 26.95
C PRO A 144 13.36 -2.94 28.14
N ASN A 145 14.10 -3.19 29.22
CA ASN A 145 13.59 -3.90 30.39
C ASN A 145 12.36 -3.25 31.03
N SER A 146 12.27 -1.90 31.02
CA SER A 146 11.09 -1.17 31.52
C SER A 146 9.82 -1.53 30.74
N LYS A 147 9.84 -1.39 29.41
CA LYS A 147 8.71 -1.77 28.54
C LYS A 147 8.40 -3.27 28.57
N ARG A 148 9.42 -4.13 28.76
CA ARG A 148 9.22 -5.58 28.84
C ARG A 148 8.47 -6.00 30.11
N LYS A 149 8.71 -5.30 31.23
CA LYS A 149 8.06 -5.53 32.53
C LYS A 149 6.59 -5.09 32.52
N GLU A 150 6.25 -4.05 31.76
CA GLU A 150 4.86 -3.59 31.57
C GLU A 150 4.00 -4.54 30.71
N MET A 151 4.62 -5.47 29.98
CA MET A 151 3.89 -6.42 29.13
C MET A 151 3.55 -7.71 29.90
N THR A 152 2.26 -7.93 30.19
CA THR A 152 1.76 -9.19 30.75
C THR A 152 1.19 -10.08 29.63
N GLY A 153 1.66 -11.33 29.49
CA GLY A 153 1.12 -12.31 28.51
C GLY A 153 2.14 -12.93 27.53
N ARG A 154 1.64 -13.71 26.55
CA ARG A 154 2.44 -14.49 25.55
C ARG A 154 3.01 -13.58 24.44
N GLY A 155 3.87 -14.13 23.56
CA GLY A 155 4.71 -13.41 22.58
C GLY A 155 4.02 -12.51 21.53
N ALA A 156 2.70 -12.36 21.56
CA ALA A 156 1.90 -11.45 20.72
C ALA A 156 1.68 -10.06 21.36
N VAL A 157 1.86 -9.93 22.68
CA VAL A 157 1.61 -8.68 23.42
C VAL A 157 2.51 -7.54 22.88
N GLY A 158 1.89 -6.43 22.49
CA GLY A 158 2.56 -5.25 21.93
C GLY A 158 2.91 -5.34 20.44
N LYS A 159 2.41 -6.35 19.72
CA LYS A 159 2.48 -6.43 18.25
C LYS A 159 1.15 -6.03 17.64
N ALA A 160 1.22 -5.40 16.47
CA ALA A 160 0.04 -5.20 15.64
C ALA A 160 -0.33 -6.53 14.96
N VAL A 161 -1.63 -6.78 14.85
CA VAL A 161 -2.18 -7.94 14.17
C VAL A 161 -2.53 -7.54 12.75
N VAL A 162 -2.18 -8.38 11.79
CA VAL A 162 -2.56 -8.23 10.39
C VAL A 162 -3.30 -9.48 9.99
N ALA A 163 -4.58 -9.36 9.63
CA ALA A 163 -5.33 -10.44 9.01
C ALA A 163 -5.13 -10.36 7.48
N GLY A 164 -5.09 -11.50 6.82
CA GLY A 164 -4.95 -11.56 5.37
C GLY A 164 -5.72 -12.70 4.77
N MET A 165 -6.05 -12.54 3.49
CA MET A 165 -6.79 -13.51 2.73
C MET A 165 -6.19 -13.62 1.33
N LYS A 166 -6.11 -14.84 0.83
CA LYS A 166 -5.63 -15.16 -0.52
C LYS A 166 -6.66 -16.00 -1.24
N ASN A 167 -7.14 -15.51 -2.38
CA ASN A 167 -7.94 -16.33 -3.28
C ASN A 167 -7.03 -17.33 -4.03
N ARG A 168 -7.43 -18.60 -4.06
CA ARG A 168 -6.61 -19.68 -4.60
C ARG A 168 -6.52 -19.69 -6.12
N ASP A 169 -7.63 -19.36 -6.79
CA ASP A 169 -7.70 -19.36 -8.25
C ASP A 169 -6.97 -18.16 -8.85
N THR A 170 -7.36 -16.96 -8.41
CA THR A 170 -6.85 -15.70 -8.95
C THR A 170 -5.47 -15.32 -8.41
N ASN A 171 -5.02 -15.97 -7.33
CA ASN A 171 -3.81 -15.64 -6.59
C ASN A 171 -3.76 -14.18 -6.10
N LYS A 172 -4.91 -13.53 -5.95
CA LYS A 172 -5.01 -12.18 -5.39
C LYS A 172 -5.05 -12.25 -3.86
N ILE A 173 -4.44 -11.27 -3.22
CA ILE A 173 -4.34 -11.13 -1.77
C ILE A 173 -4.95 -9.81 -1.31
N THR A 174 -5.59 -9.84 -0.16
CA THR A 174 -5.85 -8.66 0.67
C THR A 174 -5.31 -8.85 2.07
N ALA A 175 -4.93 -7.77 2.73
CA ALA A 175 -4.47 -7.80 4.11
C ALA A 175 -4.79 -6.49 4.81
N GLN A 176 -5.17 -6.58 6.09
CA GLN A 176 -5.60 -5.43 6.88
C GLN A 176 -5.05 -5.51 8.30
N VAL A 177 -4.71 -4.36 8.86
CA VAL A 177 -4.37 -4.26 10.29
C VAL A 177 -5.67 -4.37 11.09
N VAL A 178 -5.76 -5.39 11.92
CA VAL A 178 -6.94 -5.64 12.78
C VAL A 178 -6.61 -5.33 14.24
N GLN A 179 -7.63 -5.01 15.03
CA GLN A 179 -7.44 -4.57 16.41
C GLN A 179 -7.01 -5.71 17.34
N LYS A 180 -7.51 -6.93 17.09
CA LYS A 180 -7.35 -8.12 17.94
C LYS A 180 -7.64 -9.38 17.14
N THR A 181 -7.28 -10.53 17.70
CA THR A 181 -7.48 -11.88 17.14
C THR A 181 -8.67 -12.59 17.78
N ASP A 182 -9.78 -11.88 18.03
CA ASP A 182 -10.99 -12.52 18.55
C ASP A 182 -11.96 -12.88 17.43
N ALA A 183 -12.89 -13.79 17.72
CA ALA A 183 -13.83 -14.32 16.74
C ALA A 183 -14.57 -13.19 16.01
N LYS A 184 -15.14 -12.23 16.75
CA LYS A 184 -15.85 -11.09 16.17
C LYS A 184 -15.00 -10.30 15.16
N THR A 185 -13.73 -10.04 15.46
CA THR A 185 -12.88 -9.25 14.58
C THR A 185 -12.45 -10.04 13.35
N LEU A 186 -12.06 -11.31 13.51
CA LEU A 186 -11.55 -12.12 12.41
C LEU A 186 -12.67 -12.62 11.50
N GLN A 187 -13.80 -13.05 12.06
CA GLN A 187 -14.98 -13.44 11.27
C GLN A 187 -15.56 -12.23 10.53
N GLY A 188 -15.66 -11.06 11.18
CA GLY A 188 -16.07 -9.83 10.50
C GLY A 188 -15.12 -9.45 9.35
N PHE A 189 -13.80 -9.64 9.51
CA PHE A 189 -12.86 -9.47 8.41
C PHE A 189 -13.12 -10.45 7.25
N VAL A 190 -13.49 -11.70 7.53
CA VAL A 190 -13.87 -12.65 6.48
C VAL A 190 -15.14 -12.18 5.78
N GLU A 191 -16.20 -11.93 6.54
CA GLU A 191 -17.52 -11.52 6.03
C GLU A 191 -17.45 -10.25 5.18
N ASP A 192 -16.70 -9.24 5.61
CA ASP A 192 -16.54 -7.97 4.90
C ASP A 192 -15.80 -8.11 3.55
N ASN A 193 -15.10 -9.22 3.35
CA ASN A 193 -14.21 -9.43 2.19
C ASN A 193 -14.51 -10.71 1.40
N THR A 194 -15.61 -11.42 1.71
CA THR A 194 -16.06 -12.61 0.97
C THR A 194 -17.54 -12.59 0.63
N GLU A 195 -17.88 -13.20 -0.50
CA GLU A 195 -19.25 -13.58 -0.83
C GLU A 195 -19.75 -14.69 0.12
N GLU A 196 -21.05 -14.78 0.36
CA GLU A 196 -21.66 -15.74 1.31
C GLU A 196 -21.31 -17.20 1.01
N GLU A 197 -21.21 -17.57 -0.28
CA GLU A 197 -20.90 -18.94 -0.71
C GLU A 197 -19.39 -19.24 -0.81
N THR A 198 -18.53 -18.31 -0.40
CA THR A 198 -17.07 -18.48 -0.50
C THR A 198 -16.61 -19.58 0.45
N MET A 199 -15.88 -20.56 -0.07
CA MET A 199 -15.21 -21.58 0.73
C MET A 199 -13.95 -21.02 1.39
N VAL A 200 -13.95 -20.99 2.72
CA VAL A 200 -12.87 -20.42 3.54
C VAL A 200 -12.03 -21.54 4.14
N TYR A 201 -10.71 -21.44 3.97
CA TYR A 201 -9.72 -22.32 4.57
C TYR A 201 -8.90 -21.57 5.62
N THR A 202 -8.92 -22.04 6.87
CA THR A 202 -8.13 -21.46 7.97
C THR A 202 -7.28 -22.52 8.67
N ASP A 203 -6.39 -22.07 9.55
CA ASP A 203 -5.78 -22.95 10.55
C ASP A 203 -6.80 -23.31 11.66
N ASP A 204 -6.38 -24.14 12.62
CA ASP A 204 -7.20 -24.60 13.76
C ASP A 204 -7.36 -23.54 14.87
N ALA A 205 -7.33 -22.26 14.51
CA ALA A 205 -7.56 -21.18 15.45
C ALA A 205 -9.05 -21.10 15.86
N LYS A 206 -9.29 -21.15 17.17
CA LYS A 206 -10.64 -21.06 17.78
C LYS A 206 -11.45 -19.83 17.35
N ALA A 207 -10.81 -18.79 16.84
CA ALA A 207 -11.49 -17.59 16.39
C ALA A 207 -12.34 -17.82 15.12
N TYR A 208 -12.06 -18.85 14.32
CA TYR A 208 -12.84 -19.16 13.12
C TYR A 208 -13.97 -20.18 13.38
N VAL A 209 -14.09 -20.71 14.60
CA VAL A 209 -15.20 -21.62 14.94
C VAL A 209 -16.53 -20.88 14.86
N GLY A 210 -17.47 -21.45 14.10
CA GLY A 210 -18.80 -20.87 13.89
C GLY A 210 -18.83 -19.72 12.88
N LEU A 211 -17.83 -19.63 12.00
CA LEU A 211 -17.82 -18.69 10.88
C LEU A 211 -19.08 -18.87 10.00
N ASP A 212 -19.71 -17.76 9.64
CA ASP A 212 -20.90 -17.74 8.78
C ASP A 212 -20.54 -17.87 7.29
N ARG A 213 -19.70 -18.84 6.95
CA ARG A 213 -19.28 -19.18 5.59
C ARG A 213 -19.02 -20.69 5.51
N PRO A 214 -19.10 -21.33 4.33
CA PRO A 214 -18.52 -22.65 4.14
C PRO A 214 -17.05 -22.64 4.59
N HIS A 215 -16.69 -23.50 5.56
CA HIS A 215 -15.43 -23.40 6.28
C HIS A 215 -14.76 -24.77 6.45
N GLU A 216 -13.50 -24.86 6.03
CA GLU A 216 -12.62 -25.99 6.30
C GLU A 216 -11.40 -25.57 7.12
N THR A 217 -11.01 -26.42 8.06
CA THR A 217 -9.87 -26.20 8.95
C THR A 217 -8.71 -27.11 8.59
N VAL A 218 -7.50 -26.55 8.56
CA VAL A 218 -6.24 -27.28 8.36
C VAL A 218 -5.58 -27.54 9.71
N CYS A 219 -5.53 -28.81 10.14
CA CYS A 219 -4.79 -29.21 11.34
C CYS A 219 -3.30 -29.36 11.05
N HIS A 220 -2.47 -28.42 11.51
CA HIS A 220 -1.00 -28.51 11.38
C HIS A 220 -0.34 -29.44 12.42
N SER A 221 -1.10 -30.00 13.38
CA SER A 221 -0.56 -30.76 14.53
C SER A 221 -0.40 -32.27 14.31
N VAL A 222 -0.78 -32.79 13.14
CA VAL A 222 -0.61 -34.20 12.80
C VAL A 222 0.13 -34.23 11.47
N GLY A 223 1.17 -35.06 11.34
CA GLY A 223 2.02 -35.18 10.16
C GLY A 223 1.32 -35.70 8.89
N GLU A 224 0.06 -35.37 8.68
CA GLU A 224 -0.69 -35.64 7.48
C GLU A 224 -0.41 -34.54 6.45
N TYR A 225 0.70 -34.74 5.75
CA TYR A 225 0.74 -34.33 4.36
C TYR A 225 -0.48 -34.98 3.65
N VAL A 226 -1.32 -34.13 3.06
CA VAL A 226 -2.38 -34.46 2.10
C VAL A 226 -3.79 -34.79 2.68
N LYS A 227 -4.48 -33.77 3.19
CA LYS A 227 -5.80 -33.44 2.58
C LYS A 227 -5.50 -32.54 1.39
N ALA A 228 -5.53 -33.09 0.18
CA ALA A 228 -4.94 -32.51 -1.05
C ALA A 228 -5.44 -31.10 -1.43
N GLN A 229 -6.47 -30.57 -0.76
CA GLN A 229 -7.13 -29.30 -1.05
C GLN A 229 -7.18 -28.35 0.17
N ALA A 230 -6.76 -28.75 1.38
CA ALA A 230 -6.88 -27.87 2.56
C ALA A 230 -5.47 -27.43 3.01
N HIS A 231 -4.97 -26.33 2.44
CA HIS A 231 -3.70 -25.70 2.85
C HIS A 231 -3.79 -24.17 2.91
N THR A 232 -2.98 -23.54 3.75
CA THR A 232 -2.81 -22.07 3.87
C THR A 232 -1.42 -21.62 3.39
N ASN A 233 -0.69 -22.49 2.68
CA ASN A 233 0.69 -22.25 2.22
C ASN A 233 0.86 -20.97 1.40
N GLY A 234 -0.19 -20.55 0.67
CA GLY A 234 -0.16 -19.36 -0.16
C GLY A 234 -0.12 -18.08 0.67
N ILE A 235 -1.01 -17.95 1.66
CA ILE A 235 -1.03 -16.79 2.56
C ILE A 235 0.20 -16.77 3.49
N GLU A 236 0.70 -17.94 3.94
CA GLU A 236 1.94 -18.03 4.70
C GLU A 236 3.17 -17.51 3.92
N SER A 237 3.23 -17.83 2.61
CA SER A 237 4.29 -17.34 1.72
C SER A 237 4.27 -15.82 1.60
N PHE A 238 3.09 -15.21 1.61
CA PHE A 238 2.92 -13.75 1.65
C PHE A 238 3.43 -13.16 2.97
N TRP A 239 3.13 -13.79 4.11
CA TRP A 239 3.67 -13.39 5.41
C TRP A 239 5.19 -13.46 5.46
N ALA A 240 5.79 -14.50 4.89
CA ALA A 240 7.24 -14.62 4.79
C ALA A 240 7.86 -13.49 3.96
N LEU A 241 7.20 -13.06 2.88
CA LEU A 241 7.64 -11.89 2.09
C LEU A 241 7.57 -10.60 2.91
N MET A 242 6.44 -10.34 3.55
CA MET A 242 6.24 -9.12 4.35
C MET A 242 7.21 -9.04 5.53
N LYS A 243 7.38 -10.14 6.29
CA LYS A 243 8.31 -10.19 7.45
C LYS A 243 9.77 -10.00 7.03
N ARG A 244 10.17 -10.50 5.84
CA ARG A 244 11.51 -10.24 5.28
C ARG A 244 11.69 -8.77 4.92
N GLY A 245 10.69 -8.13 4.32
CA GLY A 245 10.73 -6.69 4.05
C GLY A 245 10.79 -5.85 5.34
N TYR A 246 10.00 -6.20 6.35
CA TYR A 246 10.06 -5.59 7.68
C TYR A 246 11.46 -5.68 8.29
N THR A 247 12.07 -6.86 8.27
CA THR A 247 13.37 -7.09 8.92
C THR A 247 14.54 -6.53 8.12
N GLY A 248 14.49 -6.59 6.79
CA GLY A 248 15.62 -6.25 5.92
C GLY A 248 15.58 -4.87 5.29
N THR A 249 14.40 -4.38 4.88
CA THR A 249 14.29 -3.12 4.12
C THR A 249 13.96 -1.94 5.03
N TYR A 250 12.92 -2.09 5.84
CA TYR A 250 12.37 -0.97 6.60
C TYR A 250 12.92 -0.91 8.03
N HIS A 251 13.25 -2.07 8.61
CA HIS A 251 13.64 -2.31 10.02
C HIS A 251 12.61 -1.86 11.07
N LYS A 252 11.71 -0.94 10.70
CA LYS A 252 10.65 -0.40 11.53
C LYS A 252 9.47 0.04 10.65
N MET A 253 8.31 -0.53 10.93
CA MET A 253 7.00 -0.04 10.49
C MET A 253 6.23 0.34 11.74
N SER A 254 6.00 1.63 11.97
CA SER A 254 5.27 2.06 13.16
C SER A 254 3.79 1.71 13.04
N PRO A 255 3.09 1.39 14.14
CA PRO A 255 1.64 1.13 14.12
C PRO A 255 0.87 2.22 13.39
N LYS A 256 1.24 3.49 13.59
CA LYS A 256 0.67 4.65 12.89
C LYS A 256 0.62 4.54 11.37
N HIS A 257 1.62 3.91 10.76
CA HIS A 257 1.75 3.82 9.30
C HIS A 257 1.61 2.39 8.77
N LEU A 258 1.40 1.41 9.65
CA LEU A 258 1.48 0.00 9.30
C LEU A 258 0.51 -0.38 8.18
N SER A 259 -0.73 0.13 8.22
CA SER A 259 -1.73 -0.13 7.17
C SER A 259 -1.23 0.23 5.77
N ARG A 260 -0.47 1.33 5.62
CA ARG A 260 0.10 1.73 4.32
C ARG A 260 1.17 0.77 3.83
N TYR A 261 1.93 0.17 4.74
CA TYR A 261 2.92 -0.84 4.39
C TYR A 261 2.26 -2.17 4.04
N VAL A 262 1.25 -2.60 4.82
CA VAL A 262 0.46 -3.80 4.52
C VAL A 262 -0.16 -3.70 3.12
N ASN A 263 -0.80 -2.55 2.81
CA ASN A 263 -1.38 -2.29 1.50
C ASN A 263 -0.32 -2.28 0.39
N GLU A 264 0.88 -1.73 0.63
CA GLU A 264 1.99 -1.80 -0.30
C GLU A 264 2.40 -3.25 -0.62
N PHE A 265 2.51 -4.13 0.38
CA PHE A 265 2.85 -5.53 0.13
C PHE A 265 1.76 -6.27 -0.65
N GLY A 266 0.48 -6.05 -0.31
CA GLY A 266 -0.64 -6.64 -1.03
C GLY A 266 -0.70 -6.18 -2.49
N GLU A 267 -0.54 -4.87 -2.73
CA GLU A 267 -0.53 -4.29 -4.08
C GLU A 267 0.62 -4.83 -4.94
N ARG A 268 1.84 -4.86 -4.41
CA ARG A 268 3.01 -5.45 -5.09
C ARG A 268 2.80 -6.92 -5.43
N TYR A 269 2.22 -7.69 -4.51
CA TYR A 269 1.95 -9.11 -4.74
C TYR A 269 0.95 -9.28 -5.89
N ASN A 270 -0.15 -8.52 -5.84
CA ASN A 270 -1.24 -8.61 -6.82
C ASN A 270 -0.85 -8.13 -8.21
N ASN A 271 0.09 -7.19 -8.30
CA ASN A 271 0.52 -6.59 -9.56
C ASN A 271 1.82 -7.21 -10.10
N ARG A 272 2.38 -8.25 -9.44
CA ARG A 272 3.55 -8.99 -9.94
C ARG A 272 3.49 -9.43 -11.41
N PRO A 273 2.32 -9.80 -11.99
CA PRO A 273 2.26 -10.26 -13.38
C PRO A 273 2.33 -9.13 -14.39
N LEU A 274 2.10 -7.88 -13.96
CA LEU A 274 2.11 -6.71 -14.83
C LEU A 274 3.55 -6.27 -15.11
N ASP A 275 3.78 -5.71 -16.30
CA ASP A 275 5.05 -5.07 -16.60
C ASP A 275 5.29 -3.85 -15.70
N THR A 276 6.56 -3.48 -15.51
CA THR A 276 6.96 -2.34 -14.68
C THR A 276 6.26 -1.04 -15.08
N ILE A 277 6.16 -0.75 -16.39
CA ILE A 277 5.47 0.46 -16.86
C ILE A 277 3.98 0.37 -16.53
N GLU A 278 3.34 -0.76 -16.77
CA GLU A 278 1.92 -0.97 -16.46
C GLU A 278 1.63 -0.77 -14.96
N GLN A 279 2.48 -1.29 -14.08
CA GLN A 279 2.37 -1.07 -12.63
C GLN A 279 2.46 0.42 -12.28
N MET A 280 3.41 1.15 -12.89
CA MET A 280 3.54 2.59 -12.68
C MET A 280 2.29 3.33 -13.18
N GLU A 281 1.75 2.94 -14.33
CA GLU A 281 0.53 3.52 -14.89
C GLU A 281 -0.68 3.33 -13.99
N GLU A 282 -0.86 2.15 -13.42
CA GLU A 282 -1.93 1.86 -12.46
C GLU A 282 -1.86 2.77 -11.23
N ILE A 283 -0.65 3.03 -10.72
CA ILE A 283 -0.47 3.95 -9.60
C ILE A 283 -0.81 5.39 -10.03
N VAL A 284 -0.36 5.83 -11.22
CA VAL A 284 -0.65 7.19 -11.72
C VAL A 284 -2.14 7.42 -11.92
N LYS A 285 -2.86 6.46 -12.51
CA LYS A 285 -4.32 6.50 -12.69
C LYS A 285 -5.04 6.60 -11.34
N ALA A 286 -4.50 6.00 -10.29
CA ALA A 286 -5.08 5.98 -8.94
C ALA A 286 -4.71 7.19 -8.07
N MET A 287 -3.88 8.12 -8.56
CA MET A 287 -3.46 9.32 -7.81
C MET A 287 -4.56 10.36 -7.52
N PRO A 288 -5.53 10.63 -8.42
CA PRO A 288 -6.58 11.63 -8.18
C PRO A 288 -7.40 11.35 -6.92
N GLY A 289 -7.81 12.41 -6.21
CA GLY A 289 -8.64 12.33 -5.00
C GLY A 289 -7.91 11.90 -3.72
N LYS A 290 -6.64 11.49 -3.80
CA LYS A 290 -5.92 10.88 -2.67
C LYS A 290 -4.88 11.79 -2.00
N ARG A 291 -5.05 13.12 -2.07
CA ARG A 291 -4.08 14.10 -1.56
C ARG A 291 -3.64 13.79 -0.12
N LEU A 292 -2.32 13.72 0.10
CA LEU A 292 -1.72 13.48 1.41
C LEU A 292 -0.68 14.58 1.74
N THR A 293 -1.10 15.54 2.57
CA THR A 293 -0.21 16.61 3.05
C THR A 293 0.78 16.06 4.08
N TYR A 294 1.91 16.75 4.27
CA TYR A 294 2.88 16.36 5.30
C TYR A 294 2.27 16.49 6.70
N GLN A 295 1.48 17.54 6.95
CA GLN A 295 0.75 17.75 8.21
C GLN A 295 -0.18 16.57 8.51
N ASN A 296 -1.01 16.14 7.56
CA ASN A 296 -1.91 15.00 7.76
C ASN A 296 -1.14 13.69 7.96
N LEU A 297 0.01 13.53 7.30
CA LEU A 297 0.85 12.34 7.47
C LEU A 297 1.43 12.24 8.88
N ILE A 298 1.83 13.36 9.49
CA ILE A 298 2.41 13.37 10.84
C ILE A 298 1.41 13.64 11.96
N ALA A 299 0.17 14.05 11.64
CA ALA A 299 -0.89 14.30 12.61
C ALA A 299 -1.11 13.09 13.51
N ASP A 300 -1.38 13.33 14.79
CA ASP A 300 -1.65 12.25 15.74
C ASP A 300 -2.92 11.48 15.32
N ASN A 301 -2.86 10.16 15.45
CA ASN A 301 -3.97 9.26 15.16
C ASN A 301 -4.16 8.24 16.30
N GLY A 302 -3.63 8.52 17.49
CA GLY A 302 -3.72 7.66 18.66
C GLY A 302 -2.79 6.43 18.61
N LEU A 303 -2.00 6.26 17.55
CA LEU A 303 -1.07 5.15 17.39
C LEU A 303 0.38 5.61 17.52
N ASP A 304 1.23 4.75 18.08
CA ASP A 304 2.66 5.04 18.22
C ASP A 304 3.28 5.33 16.84
N SER A 305 3.85 6.53 16.70
CA SER A 305 4.58 6.96 15.52
C SER A 305 5.95 6.29 15.39
N GLY A 306 6.45 5.74 16.49
CA GLY A 306 7.79 5.18 16.60
C GLY A 306 8.90 6.24 16.61
N ALA A 307 8.59 7.53 16.55
CA ALA A 307 9.58 8.56 16.82
C ALA A 307 9.96 8.50 18.31
N ARG A 308 11.25 8.64 18.65
CA ARG A 308 11.60 8.96 20.03
C ARG A 308 11.00 10.33 20.31
N ARG A 309 10.17 10.46 21.36
CA ARG A 309 9.82 11.78 21.90
C ARG A 309 11.15 12.41 22.30
N VAL A 310 11.51 13.51 21.64
CA VAL A 310 12.64 14.35 22.01
C VAL A 310 12.14 15.30 23.10
#